data_AF-A0A9R1SVH2-F1
#
_entry.id   AF-A0A9R1SVH2-F1
#
_cell.length_a   1.000
_cell.length_b   1.000
_cell.length_c   1.000
_cell.angle_alpha   90.00
_cell.angle_beta   90.00
_cell.angle_gamma   90.00
#
_symmetry.space_group_name_H-M   'P 1'
#
loop_
_entity.id
_entity.type
_entity.pdbx_description
1 polymer ?
#
loop_
_entity_poly.entity_id
_entity_poly.type
_entity_poly.pdbx_seq_one_letter_code
_entity_poly.pdbx_strand_id
1 'polypeptide(L)' 'MDISVLKNWSAYAKEYDPLKAGSIDGTDTVAHDRAITRAINSHYEPPKSLKSHPSRTLFVARLGPKIDKQDLTDLVRLNP' A
#
# COMPACT_ATOMS: atom_id res chain seq x y z
N MET A 1 -1.62 27.61 8.00
CA MET A 1 -2.08 26.25 7.67
C MET A 1 -3.46 26.40 7.08
N ASP A 2 -3.66 26.01 5.83
CA ASP A 2 -4.94 26.20 5.15
C ASP A 2 -6.03 25.33 5.80
N ILE A 3 -7.14 25.97 6.19
CA ILE A 3 -8.28 25.33 6.88
C ILE A 3 -8.93 24.26 5.99
N SER A 4 -8.78 24.39 4.66
CA SER A 4 -9.23 23.39 3.69
C SER A 4 -8.50 22.04 3.84
N VAL A 5 -7.21 22.06 4.21
CA VAL A 5 -6.36 20.87 4.39
C VAL A 5 -6.80 20.08 5.61
N LEU A 6 -7.14 20.77 6.72
CA LEU A 6 -7.64 20.12 7.93
C LEU A 6 -9.00 19.46 7.72
N LYS A 7 -9.88 20.04 6.90
CA LYS A 7 -11.17 19.43 6.54
C LYS A 7 -11.03 18.12 5.76
N ASN A 8 -9.94 17.96 5.02
CA ASN A 8 -9.66 16.78 4.20
C ASN A 8 -8.67 15.81 4.82
N TRP A 9 -8.18 16.10 6.02
CA TRP A 9 -7.23 15.25 6.74
C TRP A 9 -7.85 13.88 7.08
N SER A 10 -7.02 12.86 7.04
CA SER A 10 -7.37 11.48 7.32
C SER A 10 -6.14 10.80 7.90
N ALA A 11 -6.33 9.92 8.89
CA ALA A 11 -5.24 9.09 9.42
C ALA A 11 -4.71 8.09 8.37
N TYR A 12 -5.50 7.82 7.33
CA TYR A 12 -5.15 6.94 6.21
C TYR A 12 -4.92 7.75 4.93
N ALA A 13 -3.96 7.31 4.13
CA ALA A 13 -3.75 7.88 2.81
C ALA A 13 -4.98 7.59 1.92
N LYS A 14 -5.58 8.65 1.34
CA LYS A 14 -6.66 8.53 0.35
C LYS A 14 -6.13 8.08 -1.01
N GLU A 15 -4.93 8.54 -1.33
CA GLU A 15 -4.17 8.15 -2.52
C GLU A 15 -2.75 7.78 -2.08
N TYR A 16 -2.22 6.69 -2.62
CA TYR A 16 -0.86 6.24 -2.31
C TYR A 16 0.12 6.75 -3.37
N ASP A 17 0.96 7.70 -2.97
CA ASP A 17 2.11 8.16 -3.76
C ASP A 17 3.38 7.54 -3.13
N PRO A 18 4.04 6.58 -3.81
CA PRO A 18 5.19 5.89 -3.25
C PRO A 18 6.37 6.86 -2.99
N LEU A 19 6.53 7.91 -3.79
CA LEU A 19 7.61 8.88 -3.60
C LEU A 19 7.39 9.66 -2.31
N LYS A 20 6.17 10.15 -2.08
CA LYS A 20 5.82 10.84 -0.82
C LYS A 20 5.89 9.91 0.39
N ALA A 21 5.46 8.66 0.23
CA ALA A 21 5.53 7.67 1.30
C ALA A 21 6.97 7.32 1.70
N GLY A 22 7.92 7.40 0.75
CA GLY A 22 9.34 7.19 0.97
C GLY A 22 10.16 8.45 1.26
N SER A 23 9.52 9.62 1.26
CA SER A 23 10.16 10.92 1.49
C SER A 23 10.19 11.24 2.99
N ILE A 24 11.16 12.05 3.41
CA ILE A 24 11.29 12.46 4.82
C ILE A 24 10.28 13.57 5.14
N ASP A 25 10.17 14.56 4.26
CA ASP A 25 9.36 15.76 4.47
C ASP A 25 8.34 16.03 3.34
N GLY A 26 8.27 15.15 2.35
CA GLY A 26 7.34 15.23 1.22
C GLY A 26 7.80 16.10 0.05
N THR A 27 9.03 16.62 0.07
CA THR A 27 9.59 17.47 -1.00
C THR A 27 10.60 16.75 -1.90
N ASP A 28 10.93 15.50 -1.57
CA ASP A 28 11.98 14.76 -2.24
C ASP A 28 11.59 14.35 -3.67
N THR A 29 12.58 14.34 -4.57
CA THR A 29 12.45 13.81 -5.94
C THR A 29 12.83 12.34 -6.03
N VAL A 30 13.37 11.78 -4.95
CA VAL A 30 13.73 10.36 -4.81
C VAL A 30 13.26 9.83 -3.46
N ALA A 31 12.88 8.56 -3.40
CA ALA A 31 12.52 7.94 -2.13
C ALA A 31 13.78 7.71 -1.27
N HIS A 32 13.80 8.21 -0.04
CA HIS A 32 14.86 7.91 0.94
C HIS A 32 14.63 6.57 1.62
N ASP A 33 13.37 6.15 1.75
CA ASP A 33 13.03 4.82 2.26
C ASP A 33 13.58 3.72 1.33
N ARG A 34 14.40 2.84 1.90
CA ARG A 34 15.09 1.77 1.16
C ARG A 34 14.15 0.65 0.72
N ALA A 35 13.07 0.38 1.44
CA ALA A 35 12.06 -0.59 1.04
C ALA A 35 11.25 -0.06 -0.14
N ILE A 36 10.83 1.20 -0.09
CA ILE A 36 10.17 1.88 -1.21
C ILE A 36 11.08 1.94 -2.44
N THR A 37 12.34 2.35 -2.27
CA THR A 37 13.33 2.36 -3.35
C THR A 37 13.45 0.98 -4.00
N ARG A 38 13.51 -0.08 -3.19
CA ARG A 38 13.58 -1.46 -3.69
C ARG A 38 12.33 -1.86 -4.46
N ALA A 39 11.15 -1.49 -3.96
CA ALA A 39 9.87 -1.81 -4.59
C ALA A 39 9.66 -1.05 -5.91
N ILE A 40 10.02 0.23 -5.99
CA ILE A 40 9.93 1.02 -7.23
C ILE A 40 10.81 0.42 -8.32
N ASN A 41 11.99 -0.09 -7.95
CA ASN A 41 12.95 -0.67 -8.88
C ASN A 41 12.74 -2.18 -9.12
N SER A 42 11.74 -2.81 -8.51
CA SER A 42 11.50 -4.25 -8.70
C SER A 42 10.59 -4.49 -9.90
N HIS A 43 10.90 -5.56 -10.64
CA HIS A 43 10.00 -6.09 -11.64
C HIS A 43 9.19 -7.23 -11.03
N TYR A 44 7.87 -7.15 -11.09
CA TYR A 44 6.98 -8.21 -10.66
C TYR A 44 6.45 -8.98 -11.87
N GLU A 45 6.78 -10.27 -11.94
CA GLU A 45 6.22 -11.21 -12.91
C GLU A 45 5.09 -12.03 -12.25
N PRO A 46 3.81 -11.74 -12.55
CA PRO A 46 2.71 -12.53 -11.99
C PRO A 46 2.69 -13.94 -12.60
N PRO A 47 2.19 -14.95 -11.84
CA PRO A 47 1.95 -16.28 -12.39
C PRO A 47 1.06 -16.23 -13.64
N LYS A 48 1.46 -16.93 -14.71
CA LYS A 48 0.75 -16.90 -16.00
C LYS A 48 -0.70 -17.39 -15.95
N SER A 49 -1.03 -18.21 -14.96
CA SER A 49 -2.38 -18.75 -14.74
C SER A 49 -3.27 -17.86 -13.88
N LEU A 50 -2.73 -16.74 -13.37
CA LEU A 50 -3.46 -15.83 -12.49
C LEU A 50 -4.54 -15.09 -13.29
N LYS A 51 -5.81 -15.38 -13.03
CA LYS A 51 -6.96 -14.73 -13.69
C LYS A 51 -7.38 -13.41 -13.02
N SER A 52 -6.79 -13.07 -11.87
CA SER A 52 -7.16 -11.87 -11.11
C SER A 52 -6.55 -10.61 -11.71
N HIS A 53 -7.27 -9.49 -11.59
CA HIS A 53 -6.78 -8.20 -12.05
C HIS A 53 -5.65 -7.71 -11.12
N PRO A 54 -4.45 -7.35 -11.64
CA PRO A 54 -3.33 -6.93 -10.80
C PRO A 54 -3.66 -5.71 -9.92
N SER A 55 -4.44 -4.76 -10.43
CA SER A 55 -4.89 -3.59 -9.66
C SER A 55 -5.85 -3.90 -8.50
N ARG A 56 -6.31 -5.15 -8.38
CA ARG A 56 -7.16 -5.64 -7.27
C ARG A 56 -6.40 -6.61 -6.36
N THR A 57 -5.07 -6.61 -6.43
CA THR A 57 -4.21 -7.48 -5.63
C THR A 57 -3.45 -6.62 -4.63
N LEU A 58 -3.59 -6.93 -3.34
CA LEU A 58 -2.86 -6.26 -2.27
C LEU A 58 -1.81 -7.22 -1.70
N PHE A 59 -0.60 -6.72 -1.50
CA PHE A 59 0.41 -7.41 -0.72
C PHE A 59 0.19 -7.11 0.76
N VAL A 60 0.01 -8.15 1.57
CA VAL A 60 -0.19 -8.04 3.02
C VAL A 60 0.89 -8.86 3.70
N ALA A 61 1.64 -8.24 4.61
CA ALA A 61 2.75 -8.85 5.34
C ALA A 61 2.58 -8.68 6.85
N ARG A 62 3.52 -9.26 7.63
CA ARG A 62 3.50 -9.27 9.11
C ARG A 62 2.22 -9.87 9.70
N LEU A 63 1.63 -10.84 9.01
CA LEU A 63 0.55 -11.64 9.56
C LEU A 63 1.08 -12.46 10.74
N GLY A 64 0.28 -12.59 11.81
CA GLY A 64 0.62 -13.47 12.92
C GLY A 64 0.70 -14.93 12.45
N PRO A 65 1.48 -15.80 13.11
CA PRO A 65 1.72 -17.16 12.65
C PRO A 65 0.46 -18.06 12.63
N LYS A 66 -0.62 -17.63 13.27
CA LYS A 66 -1.91 -18.34 13.30
C LYS A 66 -2.90 -17.85 12.23
N ILE A 67 -2.60 -16.75 11.55
CA ILE A 67 -3.51 -16.16 10.56
C ILE A 67 -3.51 -17.04 9.32
N ASP A 68 -4.71 -17.41 8.87
CA ASP A 68 -4.90 -18.19 7.66
C ASP A 68 -5.73 -17.46 6.60
N LYS A 69 -6.04 -18.19 5.53
CA LYS A 69 -6.82 -17.67 4.40
C LYS A 69 -8.24 -17.26 4.81
N GLN A 70 -8.86 -17.99 5.73
CA GLN A 70 -10.24 -17.76 6.15
C GLN A 70 -10.32 -16.45 6.94
N ASP A 71 -9.38 -16.23 7.88
CA ASP A 71 -9.27 -14.97 8.63
C ASP A 71 -9.21 -13.74 7.70
N LEU A 72 -8.38 -13.81 6.66
CA LEU A 72 -8.25 -12.74 5.67
C LEU A 72 -9.52 -12.56 4.83
N THR A 73 -10.18 -13.66 4.48
CA THR A 73 -11.42 -13.64 3.69
C THR A 73 -12.55 -12.97 4.47
N ASP A 74 -12.68 -13.29 5.75
CA ASP A 74 -13.71 -12.73 6.61
C ASP A 74 -13.46 -11.24 6.88
N LEU A 75 -12.21 -10.85 7.15
CA LEU A 75 -11.84 -9.44 7.34
C LEU A 75 -12.19 -8.56 6.13
N VAL A 76 -11.86 -9.02 4.92
CA VAL A 76 -12.10 -8.26 3.68
C VAL A 76 -13.59 -8.19 3.35
N ARG A 77 -14.35 -9.25 3.62
CA ARG A 77 -15.81 -9.27 3.36
C ARG A 77 -16.62 -8.43 4.34
N LEU A 78 -16.11 -8.20 5.54
CA LEU A 78 -16.79 -7.41 6.58
C LEU A 78 -16.69 -5.90 6.38
N ASN A 79 -15.84 -5.42 5.45
CA ASN A 79 -15.65 -3.99 5.17
C ASN A 79 -15.74 -3.73 3.64
N PRO A 80 -16.95 -3.66 3.06
CA PRO A 80 -17.15 -3.32 1.65
C PRO A 80 -16.83 -1.86 1.31
#